data_AF-A0A744FHQ0-F1
#
_entry.id   AF-A0A744FHQ0-F1
#
_cell.length_a   1.000
_cell.length_b   1.000
_cell.length_c   1.000
_cell.angle_alpha   90.00
_cell.angle_beta   90.00
_cell.angle_gamma   90.00
#
_symmetry.space_group_name_H-M   'P 1'
#
loop_
_entity.id
_entity.type
_entity.pdbx_description
1 polymer ?
#
loop_
_entity_poly.entity_id
_entity_poly.type
_entity_poly.pdbx_seq_one_letter_code
_entity_poly.pdbx_strand_id
1 'polypeptide(L)'
;MRNTSTSLLLARIVALSLTEHQGDILQAVDGFIVEGGLNIRQLKLHARHTRNRLAAAGIAVKLNHTLELVSCMHGFRDWRAALAGLRERDGV
;
A
#
# COMPACT_ATOMS: atom_id res chain seq x y z
N MET A 1 -5.74 -5.31 15.56
CA MET A 1 -5.82 -4.71 14.22
C MET A 1 -4.67 -5.12 13.26
N ARG A 2 -3.47 -5.50 13.71
CA ARG A 2 -2.36 -5.90 12.81
C ARG A 2 -2.66 -7.12 11.91
N ASN A 3 -3.37 -8.14 12.40
CA ASN A 3 -3.62 -9.36 11.63
C ASN A 3 -4.41 -9.14 10.32
N THR A 4 -5.43 -8.28 10.33
CA THR A 4 -6.32 -8.11 9.17
C THR A 4 -5.62 -7.41 8.01
N SER A 5 -4.86 -6.33 8.28
CA SER A 5 -4.10 -5.61 7.26
C SER A 5 -3.02 -6.50 6.62
N THR A 6 -2.32 -7.30 7.43
CA THR A 6 -1.33 -8.25 6.91
C THR A 6 -1.98 -9.30 6.02
N SER A 7 -3.14 -9.85 6.40
CA SER A 7 -3.87 -10.81 5.54
C SER A 7 -4.34 -10.19 4.22
N LEU A 8 -4.85 -8.95 4.24
CA LEU A 8 -5.25 -8.23 3.03
C LEU A 8 -4.05 -7.97 2.10
N LEU A 9 -2.93 -7.56 2.67
CA LEU A 9 -1.70 -7.31 1.92
C LEU A 9 -1.18 -8.60 1.26
N LEU A 10 -1.07 -9.69 2.00
CA LEU A 10 -0.61 -10.98 1.46
C LEU A 10 -1.53 -11.48 0.34
N ALA A 11 -2.86 -11.41 0.54
CA ALA A 11 -3.82 -11.78 -0.50
C ALA A 11 -3.66 -10.89 -1.75
N ARG A 12 -3.36 -9.60 -1.58
CA ARG A 12 -3.14 -8.68 -2.70
C ARG A 12 -1.82 -8.95 -3.44
N ILE A 13 -0.76 -9.32 -2.73
CA ILE A 13 0.51 -9.74 -3.33
C ILE A 13 0.29 -10.94 -4.26
N VAL A 14 -0.46 -11.95 -3.79
CA VAL A 14 -0.82 -13.12 -4.60
C VAL A 14 -1.67 -12.71 -5.81
N ALA A 15 -2.70 -11.89 -5.61
CA ALA A 15 -3.60 -11.47 -6.69
C ALA A 15 -2.92 -10.61 -7.79
N LEU A 16 -1.81 -9.95 -7.46
CA LEU A 16 -1.01 -9.16 -8.41
C LEU A 16 0.16 -9.96 -9.02
N SER A 17 0.27 -11.25 -8.72
CA SER A 17 1.38 -12.11 -9.15
C SER A 17 2.76 -11.60 -8.71
N LEU A 18 2.85 -11.10 -7.47
CA LEU A 18 4.08 -10.53 -6.89
C LEU A 18 4.67 -11.40 -5.76
N THR A 19 4.25 -12.65 -5.66
CA THR A 19 4.63 -13.56 -4.56
C THR A 19 6.13 -13.75 -4.42
N GLU A 20 6.88 -13.77 -5.53
CA GLU A 20 8.34 -13.89 -5.53
C GLU A 20 9.07 -12.73 -4.83
N HIS A 21 8.41 -11.56 -4.74
CA HIS A 21 8.93 -10.34 -4.12
C HIS A 21 8.26 -10.04 -2.77
N GLN A 22 7.58 -11.03 -2.15
CA GLN A 22 6.80 -10.79 -0.93
C GLN A 22 7.64 -10.15 0.19
N GLY A 23 8.86 -10.64 0.42
CA GLY A 23 9.75 -10.09 1.46
C GLY A 23 10.07 -8.62 1.22
N ASP A 24 10.51 -8.29 0.00
CA ASP A 24 10.85 -6.92 -0.39
C ASP A 24 9.64 -5.98 -0.31
N ILE A 25 8.46 -6.47 -0.70
CA ILE A 25 7.20 -5.71 -0.63
C ILE A 25 6.84 -5.41 0.82
N LEU A 26 6.88 -6.41 1.71
CA LEU A 26 6.59 -6.23 3.13
C LEU A 26 7.52 -5.17 3.75
N GLN A 27 8.80 -5.23 3.43
CA GLN A 27 9.77 -4.24 3.91
C GLN A 27 9.54 -2.84 3.30
N ALA A 28 9.20 -2.76 2.01
CA ALA A 28 9.00 -1.50 1.31
C ALA A 28 7.71 -0.76 1.72
N VAL A 29 6.67 -1.47 2.15
CA VAL A 29 5.42 -0.86 2.66
C VAL A 29 5.47 -0.51 4.15
N ASP A 30 6.38 -1.10 4.93
CA ASP A 30 6.50 -0.78 6.36
C ASP A 30 7.34 0.51 6.58
N GLY A 31 8.26 0.81 5.67
CA GLY A 31 9.21 1.92 5.80
C GLY A 31 8.68 3.34 5.63
N PHE A 32 7.35 3.57 5.63
CA PHE A 32 6.76 4.90 5.46
C PHE A 32 6.03 5.35 6.73
N ILE A 33 6.39 6.53 7.24
CA ILE A 33 5.77 7.11 8.42
C ILE A 33 4.53 7.91 7.99
N VAL A 34 3.38 7.57 8.59
CA VAL A 34 2.15 8.35 8.49
C VAL A 34 2.14 9.36 9.64
N GLU A 35 2.15 10.65 9.31
CA GLU A 35 2.06 11.72 10.31
C GLU A 35 0.58 12.05 10.58
N GLY A 36 0.15 11.90 11.82
CA GLY A 36 -1.25 12.07 12.20
C GLY A 36 -2.15 10.96 11.62
N GLY A 37 -3.29 11.33 11.04
CA GLY A 37 -4.21 10.40 10.39
C GLY A 37 -3.88 10.22 8.91
N LEU A 38 -3.95 8.98 8.42
CA LEU A 38 -3.80 8.69 6.99
C LEU A 38 -4.81 9.50 6.19
N ASN A 39 -4.32 10.29 5.23
CA ASN A 39 -5.13 10.98 4.23
C ASN A 39 -4.73 10.57 2.80
N ILE A 40 -5.48 11.05 1.80
CA ILE A 40 -5.25 10.69 0.38
C ILE A 40 -3.84 11.07 -0.09
N ARG A 41 -3.32 12.22 0.37
CA ARG A 41 -1.98 12.69 -0.01
C ARG A 41 -0.91 11.75 0.53
N GLN A 42 -1.01 11.36 1.79
CA GLN A 42 -0.09 10.43 2.44
C GLN A 42 -0.19 9.03 1.82
N LEU A 43 -1.39 8.54 1.48
CA LEU A 43 -1.55 7.26 0.77
C LEU A 43 -0.80 7.26 -0.57
N LYS A 44 -0.94 8.33 -1.36
CA LYS A 44 -0.25 8.48 -2.66
C LYS A 44 1.26 8.64 -2.49
N LEU A 45 1.70 9.35 -1.45
CA LEU A 45 3.13 9.49 -1.13
C LEU A 45 3.72 8.14 -0.71
N HIS A 46 3.01 7.39 0.12
CA HIS A 46 3.41 6.04 0.52
C HIS A 46 3.57 5.13 -0.71
N ALA A 47 2.57 5.06 -1.59
CA ALA A 47 2.65 4.24 -2.81
C ALA A 47 3.88 4.58 -3.67
N ARG A 48 4.17 5.88 -3.85
CA ARG A 48 5.36 6.33 -4.58
C ARG A 48 6.66 5.94 -3.88
N HIS A 49 6.73 6.11 -2.56
CA HIS A 49 7.89 5.72 -1.76
C HIS A 49 8.15 4.21 -1.84
N THR A 50 7.12 3.37 -1.64
CA THR A 50 7.21 1.92 -1.81
C THR A 50 7.68 1.53 -3.20
N ARG A 51 7.11 2.13 -4.26
CA ARG A 51 7.53 1.87 -5.64
C ARG A 51 9.01 2.19 -5.87
N ASN A 52 9.47 3.33 -5.36
CA ASN A 52 10.86 3.75 -5.53
C ASN A 52 11.83 2.82 -4.78
N ARG A 53 11.45 2.32 -3.59
CA ARG A 53 12.26 1.32 -2.86
C ARG A 53 12.34 0.00 -3.61
N LEU A 54 11.22 -0.49 -4.13
CA LEU A 54 11.21 -1.70 -4.95
C LEU A 54 12.06 -1.54 -6.22
N ALA A 55 11.95 -0.39 -6.89
CA ALA A 55 12.78 -0.10 -8.06
C ALA A 55 14.28 -0.06 -7.72
N ALA A 56 14.66 0.49 -6.55
CA ALA A 56 16.05 0.47 -6.08
C ALA A 56 16.56 -0.94 -5.77
N ALA A 57 15.66 -1.88 -5.44
CA ALA A 57 15.97 -3.30 -5.30
C ALA A 57 15.90 -4.09 -6.63
N GLY A 58 15.72 -3.40 -7.77
CA GLY A 58 15.60 -4.04 -9.10
C GLY A 58 14.21 -4.60 -9.42
N ILE A 59 13.20 -4.31 -8.61
CA ILE A 59 11.84 -4.85 -8.74
C ILE A 59 10.94 -3.79 -9.39
N ALA A 60 10.56 -4.03 -10.64
CA ALA A 60 9.71 -3.12 -11.40
C ALA A 60 8.21 -3.34 -11.09
N VAL A 61 7.59 -2.39 -10.40
CA VAL A 61 6.15 -2.45 -10.05
C VAL A 61 5.41 -1.20 -10.55
N LYS A 62 4.21 -1.40 -11.13
CA LYS A 62 3.34 -0.30 -11.58
C LYS A 62 2.85 0.51 -10.37
N LEU A 63 2.68 1.83 -10.55
CA LEU A 63 2.21 2.70 -9.46
C LEU A 63 0.83 2.29 -8.92
N ASN A 64 -0.09 1.87 -9.79
CA ASN A 64 -1.40 1.38 -9.34
C ASN A 64 -1.28 0.12 -8.47
N HIS A 65 -0.34 -0.79 -8.75
CA HIS A 65 -0.11 -1.98 -7.93
C HIS A 65 0.45 -1.57 -6.56
N THR A 66 1.40 -0.63 -6.51
CA THR A 66 1.88 -0.12 -5.22
C THR A 66 0.78 0.60 -4.44
N LEU A 67 -0.16 1.26 -5.12
CA LEU A 67 -1.31 1.89 -4.48
C LEU A 67 -2.27 0.85 -3.88
N GLU A 68 -2.51 -0.28 -4.56
CA GLU A 68 -3.25 -1.42 -4.01
C GLU A 68 -2.56 -1.97 -2.75
N LEU A 69 -1.26 -2.23 -2.82
CA LEU A 69 -0.48 -2.81 -1.72
C LEU A 69 -0.52 -1.92 -0.47
N VAL A 70 -0.24 -0.63 -0.60
CA VAL A 70 -0.28 0.28 0.57
C VAL A 70 -1.70 0.49 1.09
N SER A 71 -2.72 0.40 0.24
CA SER A 71 -4.12 0.47 0.67
C SER A 71 -4.49 -0.73 1.55
N CYS A 72 -4.07 -1.93 1.14
CA CYS A 72 -4.23 -3.15 1.93
C CYS A 72 -3.46 -3.12 3.25
N MET A 73 -2.23 -2.58 3.25
CA MET A 73 -1.47 -2.34 4.49
C MET A 73 -2.22 -1.43 5.48
N HIS A 74 -2.94 -0.44 4.95
CA HIS A 74 -3.77 0.47 5.74
C HIS A 74 -5.18 -0.06 6.05
N GLY A 75 -5.44 -1.34 5.78
CA GLY A 75 -6.69 -2.02 6.13
C GLY A 75 -7.83 -1.86 5.12
N PHE A 76 -7.57 -1.28 3.94
CA PHE A 76 -8.55 -1.17 2.87
C PHE A 76 -8.47 -2.36 1.91
N ARG A 77 -9.60 -2.81 1.39
CA ARG A 77 -9.68 -3.94 0.43
C ARG A 77 -8.93 -3.70 -0.89
N ASP A 78 -8.92 -2.45 -1.35
CA ASP A 78 -8.32 -2.01 -2.61
C ASP A 78 -8.12 -0.49 -2.58
N TRP A 79 -7.41 0.07 -3.57
CA TRP A 79 -7.15 1.51 -3.62
C TRP A 79 -8.40 2.36 -3.82
N ARG A 80 -9.47 1.84 -4.45
CA ARG A 80 -10.71 2.61 -4.66
C ARG A 80 -11.45 2.78 -3.34
N ALA A 81 -11.54 1.71 -2.55
CA ALA A 81 -12.09 1.74 -1.20
C ALA A 81 -11.29 2.68 -0.28
N ALA A 82 -9.96 2.68 -0.39
CA ALA A 82 -9.12 3.62 0.33
C ALA A 82 -9.44 5.07 -0.04
N LEU A 83 -9.51 5.40 -1.34
CA LEU A 83 -9.84 6.75 -1.75
C LEU A 83 -11.25 7.19 -1.32
N ALA A 84 -12.24 6.31 -1.41
CA ALA A 84 -13.60 6.61 -0.96
C ALA A 84 -13.64 6.87 0.55
N GLY A 85 -13.14 5.93 1.37
CA GLY A 85 -13.17 6.06 2.82
C GLY A 85 -12.30 7.21 3.36
N LEU A 86 -11.24 7.59 2.64
CA LEU A 86 -10.44 8.76 3.00
C LEU A 86 -11.11 10.08 2.61
N ARG A 87 -11.84 10.15 1.49
CA ARG A 87 -12.65 11.34 1.13
C ARG A 87 -13.73 11.64 2.16
N GLU A 88 -14.46 10.60 2.58
CA GLU A 88 -15.48 10.69 3.62
C GLU A 88 -14.92 11.23 4.94
N ARG A 89 -13.67 10.83 5.29
CA ARG A 89 -12.98 11.31 6.50
C ARG A 89 -12.45 12.73 6.38
N ASP A 90 -11.97 13.10 5.19
CA ASP A 90 -11.43 14.43 4.92
C ASP A 90 -12.55 15.49 4.70
N GLY A 91 -13.83 15.07 4.66
CA GLY A 91 -14.98 15.95 4.48
C GLY A 91 -15.11 16.51 3.05
N VAL A 92 -14.58 15.77 2.06
CA VAL A 92 -14.54 16.14 0.63
C VAL A 92 -15.57 15.38 -0.19
#